data_AF-A0A0L0RWU4-F1
#
_entry.id   AF-A0A0L0RWU4-F1
#
_cell.length_a   1.000
_cell.length_b   1.000
_cell.length_c   1.000
_cell.angle_alpha   90.00
_cell.angle_beta   90.00
_cell.angle_gamma   90.00
#
_symmetry.space_group_name_H-M   'P 1'
#
loop_
_entity.id
_entity.type
_entity.pdbx_description
1 polymer ?
#
loop_
_entity_poly.entity_id
_entity_poly.type
_entity_poly.pdbx_seq_one_letter_code
_entity_poly.pdbx_strand_id
1 'polypeptide(L)'
;MSPLSVYREFLLQNAAQISSVESALRSLSYFLPGRFEDADLASEGLFAAINLLSLYHDRILYDAVRSAGIEHKSSLLNHYHHHWYQQSAVVLGASTALTLIQTVEGFIEMAANKRLSRKRKWDVVAAIEAVKVILRLVLVARTRRATLTPAGPERDIDPQLLGSAPLAVARDATDETGNSKLYRGTRTGVVFAPLEVLEGESVTRFLTSKSVRNAYKSPADLLAPMARSRTVGEVLYVLRPLIYVMLIRRFGRKSWIPFAASLVVEAISYLLAARNMTRTATPLEQDEHRRRAYTFLFYLLRSPLYDAVTKGVLDSFCASMANKPILRLFANIVQDYQPLWESVYFYTSGS
;
A
#
# COMPACT_ATOMS: atom_id res chain seq x y z
N MET A 1 -11.64 -33.02 -11.41
CA MET A 1 -11.47 -31.67 -10.83
C MET A 1 -10.20 -31.06 -11.40
N SER A 2 -10.19 -29.77 -11.74
CA SER A 2 -8.98 -29.12 -12.25
C SER A 2 -8.01 -28.86 -11.08
N PRO A 3 -6.69 -28.84 -11.28
CA PRO A 3 -5.74 -28.58 -10.19
C PRO A 3 -5.98 -27.23 -9.52
N LEU A 4 -6.45 -26.23 -10.28
CA LEU A 4 -6.81 -24.91 -9.77
C LEU A 4 -8.06 -24.94 -8.88
N SER A 5 -9.06 -25.78 -9.17
CA SER A 5 -10.25 -25.89 -8.33
C SER A 5 -9.93 -26.56 -6.99
N VAL A 6 -9.10 -27.62 -7.01
CA VAL A 6 -8.62 -28.28 -5.80
C VAL A 6 -7.82 -27.31 -4.92
N TYR A 7 -6.93 -26.52 -5.54
CA TYR A 7 -6.17 -25.50 -4.83
C TYR A 7 -7.07 -24.42 -4.22
N ARG A 8 -8.08 -23.96 -4.97
CA ARG A 8 -9.06 -22.98 -4.50
C ARG A 8 -9.82 -23.49 -3.28
N GLU A 9 -10.30 -24.72 -3.30
CA GLU A 9 -11.01 -25.34 -2.17
C GLU A 9 -10.10 -25.48 -0.94
N PHE A 10 -8.88 -25.98 -1.14
CA PHE A 10 -7.88 -26.07 -0.08
C PHE A 10 -7.57 -24.71 0.56
N LEU A 11 -7.41 -23.67 -0.27
CA LEU A 11 -7.14 -22.31 0.19
C LEU A 11 -8.30 -21.77 1.02
N LEU A 12 -9.53 -21.92 0.55
CA LEU A 12 -10.72 -21.42 1.27
C LEU A 12 -10.94 -22.13 2.61
N GLN A 13 -10.66 -23.43 2.68
CA GLN A 13 -10.74 -24.19 3.94
C GLN A 13 -9.67 -23.78 4.97
N ASN A 14 -8.48 -23.39 4.50
CA ASN A 14 -7.33 -23.09 5.35
C ASN A 14 -6.92 -21.61 5.31
N ALA A 15 -7.83 -20.71 4.93
CA ALA A 15 -7.51 -19.31 4.63
C ALA A 15 -6.80 -18.59 5.79
N ALA A 16 -7.20 -18.84 7.04
CA ALA A 16 -6.58 -18.25 8.22
C ALA A 16 -5.15 -18.75 8.45
N GLN A 17 -4.90 -20.05 8.24
CA GLN A 17 -3.57 -20.66 8.37
C GLN A 17 -2.64 -20.20 7.26
N ILE A 18 -3.14 -20.11 6.02
CA ILE A 18 -2.35 -19.62 4.89
C ILE A 18 -1.96 -18.16 5.11
N SER A 19 -2.88 -17.33 5.60
CA SER A 19 -2.60 -15.93 5.95
C SER A 19 -1.53 -15.78 7.04
N SER A 20 -1.50 -16.69 8.04
CA SER A 20 -0.49 -16.66 9.09
C SER A 20 0.87 -17.12 8.56
N VAL A 21 0.91 -18.14 7.70
CA VAL A 21 2.13 -18.60 7.03
C VAL A 21 2.71 -17.50 6.14
N GLU A 22 1.88 -16.83 5.32
CA GLU A 22 2.32 -15.69 4.51
C GLU A 22 2.93 -14.58 5.38
N SER A 23 2.28 -14.26 6.50
CA SER A 23 2.74 -13.22 7.41
C SER A 23 4.06 -13.60 8.09
N ALA A 24 4.22 -14.86 8.48
CA ALA A 24 5.45 -15.39 9.06
C ALA A 24 6.60 -15.38 8.03
N LEU A 25 6.34 -15.82 6.79
CA LEU A 25 7.34 -15.81 5.72
C LEU A 25 7.73 -14.38 5.33
N ARG A 26 6.77 -13.44 5.28
CA ARG A 26 7.04 -12.02 5.06
C ARG A 26 7.90 -11.45 6.19
N SER A 27 7.59 -11.79 7.44
CA SER A 27 8.41 -11.38 8.59
C SER A 27 9.83 -11.92 8.50
N LEU A 28 9.98 -13.21 8.14
CA LEU A 28 11.28 -13.86 7.95
C LEU A 28 12.11 -13.17 6.86
N SER A 29 11.48 -12.72 5.77
CA SER A 29 12.17 -12.02 4.69
C SER A 29 12.86 -10.73 5.15
N TYR A 30 12.35 -10.04 6.18
CA TYR A 30 12.98 -8.84 6.72
C TYR A 30 14.19 -9.10 7.61
N PHE A 31 14.39 -10.33 8.12
CA PHE A 31 15.51 -10.68 8.99
C PHE A 31 16.69 -11.32 8.26
N LEU A 32 16.51 -11.67 6.99
CA LEU A 32 17.50 -12.35 6.18
C LEU A 32 18.62 -11.46 5.60
N PRO A 33 18.40 -10.16 5.27
CA PRO A 33 19.47 -9.33 4.72
C PRO A 33 20.74 -9.31 5.60
N GLY A 34 21.90 -9.32 4.96
CA GLY A 34 23.21 -9.29 5.65
C GLY A 34 23.64 -10.60 6.34
N ARG A 35 22.84 -11.67 6.33
CA ARG A 35 23.14 -12.91 7.07
C ARG A 35 23.96 -13.95 6.29
N PHE A 36 23.81 -13.99 4.97
CA PHE A 36 24.53 -14.91 4.08
C PHE A 36 24.93 -14.19 2.80
N GLU A 37 25.88 -14.75 2.06
CA GLU A 37 26.19 -14.29 0.71
C GLU A 37 24.92 -14.37 -0.15
N ASP A 38 24.58 -13.28 -0.84
CA ASP A 38 23.35 -13.14 -1.64
C ASP A 38 22.02 -13.20 -0.89
N ALA A 39 22.03 -13.18 0.44
CA ALA A 39 20.81 -13.18 1.25
C ALA A 39 19.90 -11.99 0.92
N ASP A 40 20.48 -10.84 0.54
CA ASP A 40 19.73 -9.64 0.18
C ASP A 40 18.86 -9.87 -1.06
N LEU A 41 19.42 -10.45 -2.12
CA LEU A 41 18.67 -10.74 -3.35
C LEU A 41 17.65 -11.87 -3.12
N ALA A 42 18.02 -12.89 -2.34
CA ALA A 42 17.14 -14.02 -2.04
C ALA A 42 15.95 -13.60 -1.16
N SER A 43 16.19 -12.76 -0.16
CA SER A 43 15.14 -12.24 0.74
C SER A 43 14.18 -11.31 0.01
N GLU A 44 14.67 -10.43 -0.86
CA GLU A 44 13.84 -9.59 -1.72
C GLU A 44 13.02 -10.43 -2.72
N GLY A 45 13.63 -11.47 -3.30
CA GLY A 45 12.94 -12.40 -4.19
C GLY A 45 11.83 -13.18 -3.48
N LEU A 46 12.10 -13.64 -2.25
CA LEU A 46 11.11 -14.29 -1.39
C LEU A 46 9.97 -13.32 -1.05
N PHE A 47 10.30 -12.08 -0.65
CA PHE A 47 9.32 -11.04 -0.36
C PHE A 47 8.41 -10.76 -1.56
N ALA A 48 8.99 -10.56 -2.75
CA ALA A 48 8.24 -10.35 -3.99
C ALA A 48 7.35 -11.55 -4.33
N ALA A 49 7.86 -12.78 -4.22
CA ALA A 49 7.10 -14.00 -4.50
C ALA A 49 5.91 -14.17 -3.55
N ILE A 50 6.10 -13.93 -2.24
CA ILE A 50 5.02 -13.99 -1.25
C ILE A 50 3.97 -12.93 -1.53
N ASN A 51 4.36 -11.69 -1.85
CA ASN A 51 3.40 -10.63 -2.15
C ASN A 51 2.61 -10.91 -3.44
N LEU A 52 3.24 -11.45 -4.48
CA LEU A 52 2.54 -11.89 -5.70
C LEU A 52 1.54 -13.00 -5.41
N LEU A 53 1.92 -13.95 -4.54
CA LEU A 53 1.04 -15.02 -4.09
C LEU A 53 -0.14 -14.46 -3.27
N SER A 54 0.12 -13.54 -2.33
CA SER A 54 -0.91 -12.86 -1.55
C SER A 54 -1.92 -12.14 -2.47
N LEU A 55 -1.45 -11.42 -3.51
CA LEU A 55 -2.33 -10.76 -4.49
C LEU A 55 -3.25 -11.75 -5.21
N TYR A 56 -2.77 -12.95 -5.52
CA TYR A 56 -3.58 -14.01 -6.11
C TYR A 56 -4.61 -14.57 -5.11
N HIS A 57 -4.20 -14.81 -3.87
CA HIS A 57 -5.08 -15.27 -2.80
C HIS A 57 -6.19 -14.28 -2.48
N ASP A 58 -5.87 -12.99 -2.44
CA ASP A 58 -6.83 -11.93 -2.17
C ASP A 58 -7.93 -11.89 -3.23
N ARG A 59 -7.60 -12.17 -4.49
CA ARG A 59 -8.59 -12.31 -5.57
C ARG A 59 -9.52 -13.50 -5.37
N ILE A 60 -8.97 -14.67 -5.01
CA ILE A 60 -9.78 -15.86 -4.72
C ILE A 60 -10.71 -15.62 -3.53
N LEU A 61 -10.18 -15.02 -2.47
CA LEU A 61 -10.90 -14.69 -1.24
C LEU A 61 -12.04 -13.70 -1.52
N TYR A 62 -11.76 -12.65 -2.28
CA TYR A 62 -12.76 -11.68 -2.71
C TYR A 62 -13.91 -12.33 -3.52
N ASP A 63 -13.57 -13.17 -4.49
CA ASP A 63 -14.58 -13.86 -5.30
C ASP A 63 -15.42 -14.82 -4.45
N ALA A 64 -14.82 -15.49 -3.46
CA ALA A 64 -15.53 -16.39 -2.55
C ALA A 64 -16.52 -15.64 -1.65
N VAL A 65 -16.08 -14.57 -0.97
CA VAL A 65 -16.95 -13.74 -0.11
C VAL A 65 -18.12 -13.16 -0.90
N ARG A 66 -17.85 -12.65 -2.11
CA ARG A 66 -18.89 -12.12 -3.00
C ARG A 66 -19.89 -13.20 -3.42
N SER A 67 -19.41 -14.41 -3.74
CA SER A 67 -20.29 -15.53 -4.13
C SER A 67 -21.14 -16.07 -2.97
N ALA A 68 -20.63 -15.99 -1.74
CA ALA A 68 -21.33 -16.42 -0.54
C ALA A 68 -22.38 -15.40 -0.06
N GLY A 69 -22.43 -14.20 -0.65
CA GLY A 69 -23.36 -13.14 -0.23
C GLY A 69 -23.08 -12.58 1.17
N ILE A 70 -21.87 -12.77 1.69
CA ILE A 70 -21.47 -12.26 3.01
C ILE A 70 -21.31 -10.73 2.88
N GLU A 71 -22.09 -9.97 3.65
CA GLU A 71 -21.95 -8.52 3.72
C GLU A 71 -20.61 -8.14 4.37
N HIS A 72 -19.61 -7.90 3.52
CA HIS A 72 -18.29 -7.43 3.93
C HIS A 72 -18.22 -5.90 3.95
N LYS A 73 -17.77 -5.33 5.06
CA LYS A 73 -17.56 -3.88 5.19
C LYS A 73 -16.26 -3.49 4.49
N SER A 74 -16.31 -3.31 3.18
CA SER A 74 -15.13 -2.88 2.42
C SER A 74 -14.60 -1.52 2.90
N SER A 75 -13.28 -1.32 2.79
CA SER A 75 -12.63 -0.04 3.07
C SER A 75 -13.10 1.05 2.07
N LEU A 76 -13.02 2.33 2.45
CA LEU A 76 -13.39 3.44 1.54
C LEU A 76 -12.55 3.41 0.25
N LEU A 77 -11.27 3.10 0.39
CA LEU A 77 -10.32 2.93 -0.70
C LEU A 77 -10.77 1.81 -1.65
N ASN A 78 -11.09 0.64 -1.10
CA ASN A 78 -11.51 -0.51 -1.91
C ASN A 78 -12.83 -0.25 -2.62
N HIS A 79 -13.78 0.39 -1.93
CA HIS A 79 -15.04 0.80 -2.54
C HIS A 79 -14.80 1.73 -3.75
N TYR A 80 -13.89 2.70 -3.61
CA TYR A 80 -13.49 3.57 -4.72
C TYR A 80 -12.87 2.76 -5.89
N HIS A 81 -11.91 1.88 -5.61
CA HIS A 81 -11.27 1.07 -6.66
C HIS A 81 -12.26 0.14 -7.38
N HIS A 82 -13.11 -0.57 -6.64
CA HIS A 82 -14.10 -1.47 -7.22
C HIS A 82 -15.07 -0.75 -8.15
N HIS A 83 -15.52 0.45 -7.78
CA HIS A 83 -16.37 1.28 -8.64
C HIS A 83 -15.69 1.58 -9.99
N TRP A 84 -14.42 2.00 -9.98
CA TRP A 84 -13.70 2.29 -11.22
C TRP A 84 -13.31 1.06 -12.02
N TYR A 85 -13.02 -0.06 -11.36
CA TYR A 85 -12.68 -1.31 -12.03
C TYR A 85 -13.87 -1.89 -12.80
N GLN A 86 -15.09 -1.72 -12.27
CA GLN A 86 -16.31 -2.11 -12.98
C GLN A 86 -16.61 -1.22 -14.19
N GLN A 87 -16.21 0.05 -14.15
CA GLN A 87 -16.46 1.00 -15.23
C GLN A 87 -15.43 0.93 -16.36
N SER A 88 -14.17 0.62 -16.05
CA SER A 88 -13.10 0.65 -17.05
C SER A 88 -12.08 -0.46 -16.87
N ALA A 89 -12.01 -1.35 -17.87
CA ALA A 89 -10.97 -2.37 -17.96
C ALA A 89 -9.56 -1.78 -18.07
N VAL A 90 -9.43 -0.56 -18.64
CA VAL A 90 -8.14 0.15 -18.72
C VAL A 90 -7.66 0.55 -17.32
N VAL A 91 -8.56 1.07 -16.48
CA VAL A 91 -8.22 1.44 -15.10
C VAL A 91 -7.85 0.21 -14.29
N LEU A 92 -8.63 -0.88 -14.41
CA LEU A 92 -8.32 -2.16 -13.78
C LEU A 92 -6.93 -2.67 -14.21
N GLY A 93 -6.67 -2.72 -15.52
CA GLY A 93 -5.40 -3.19 -16.06
C GLY A 93 -4.22 -2.33 -15.63
N ALA A 94 -4.36 -1.00 -15.68
CA ALA A 94 -3.29 -0.08 -15.29
C ALA A 94 -2.98 -0.14 -13.78
N SER A 95 -4.00 -0.18 -12.92
CA SER A 95 -3.82 -0.33 -11.47
C SER A 95 -3.21 -1.69 -11.09
N THR A 96 -3.65 -2.77 -11.74
CA THR A 96 -3.10 -4.12 -11.51
C THR A 96 -1.64 -4.18 -11.95
N ALA A 97 -1.32 -3.67 -13.14
CA ALA A 97 0.06 -3.61 -13.63
C ALA A 97 0.95 -2.76 -12.73
N LEU A 98 0.47 -1.62 -12.25
CA LEU A 98 1.23 -0.75 -11.33
C LEU A 98 1.51 -1.45 -10.00
N THR A 99 0.52 -2.16 -9.45
CA THR A 99 0.68 -2.96 -8.23
C THR A 99 1.72 -4.07 -8.43
N LEU A 100 1.65 -4.81 -9.54
CA LEU A 100 2.62 -5.86 -9.86
C LEU A 100 4.04 -5.30 -10.03
N ILE A 101 4.20 -4.16 -10.70
CA ILE A 101 5.50 -3.51 -10.85
C ILE A 101 6.05 -3.11 -9.48
N GLN A 102 5.23 -2.46 -8.63
CA GLN A 102 5.65 -2.06 -7.29
C GLN A 102 6.07 -3.24 -6.41
N THR A 103 5.44 -4.42 -6.58
CA THR A 103 5.85 -5.62 -5.83
C THR A 103 7.16 -6.25 -6.29
N VAL A 104 7.60 -6.00 -7.53
CA VAL A 104 8.75 -6.70 -8.14
C VAL A 104 9.93 -5.78 -8.44
N GLU A 105 9.73 -4.45 -8.42
CA GLU A 105 10.75 -3.48 -8.81
C GLU A 105 12.01 -3.52 -7.94
N GLY A 106 11.88 -3.74 -6.64
CA GLY A 106 13.00 -3.89 -5.72
C GLY A 106 13.88 -5.10 -6.10
N PHE A 107 13.24 -6.25 -6.33
CA PHE A 107 13.92 -7.46 -6.81
C PHE A 107 14.62 -7.26 -8.15
N ILE A 108 13.94 -6.64 -9.12
CA ILE A 108 14.53 -6.36 -10.45
C ILE A 108 15.73 -5.43 -10.31
N GLU A 109 15.64 -4.39 -9.48
CA GLU A 109 16.76 -3.49 -9.25
C GLU A 109 17.94 -4.20 -8.58
N MET A 110 17.70 -5.01 -7.56
CA MET A 110 18.76 -5.80 -6.91
C MET A 110 19.42 -6.78 -7.88
N ALA A 111 18.63 -7.47 -8.69
CA ALA A 111 19.13 -8.37 -9.72
C ALA A 111 19.97 -7.61 -10.77
N ALA A 112 19.51 -6.43 -11.19
CA ALA A 112 20.26 -5.55 -12.09
C ALA A 112 21.56 -5.03 -11.44
N ASN A 113 21.53 -4.69 -10.16
CA ASN A 113 22.70 -4.22 -9.42
C ASN A 113 23.81 -5.29 -9.36
N LYS A 114 23.43 -6.57 -9.29
CA LYS A 114 24.38 -7.68 -9.25
C LYS A 114 24.89 -8.10 -10.64
N ARG A 115 24.03 -8.08 -11.66
CA ARG A 115 24.35 -8.65 -12.99
C ARG A 115 24.78 -7.63 -14.04
N LEU A 116 24.45 -6.34 -13.86
CA LEU A 116 24.66 -5.31 -14.87
C LEU A 116 25.69 -4.27 -14.42
N SER A 117 26.24 -3.54 -15.40
CA SER A 117 27.10 -2.39 -15.12
C SER A 117 26.30 -1.22 -14.51
N ARG A 118 26.99 -0.33 -13.79
CA ARG A 118 26.38 0.84 -13.14
C ARG A 118 25.51 1.67 -14.09
N LYS A 119 25.93 1.85 -15.35
CA LYS A 119 25.15 2.60 -16.35
C LYS A 119 23.85 1.88 -16.72
N ARG A 120 23.95 0.57 -17.04
CA ARG A 120 22.80 -0.26 -17.43
C ARG A 120 21.79 -0.43 -16.31
N LYS A 121 22.23 -0.46 -15.05
CA LYS A 121 21.32 -0.45 -13.90
C LYS A 121 20.39 0.77 -13.93
N TRP A 122 20.94 1.96 -14.14
CA TRP A 122 20.12 3.18 -14.20
C TRP A 122 19.21 3.22 -15.44
N ASP A 123 19.56 2.51 -16.52
CA ASP A 123 18.65 2.30 -17.65
C ASP A 123 17.42 1.47 -17.24
N VAL A 124 17.62 0.39 -16.47
CA VAL A 124 16.53 -0.44 -15.93
C VAL A 124 15.64 0.36 -14.99
N VAL A 125 16.23 1.08 -14.02
CA VAL A 125 15.47 1.91 -13.07
C VAL A 125 14.67 3.00 -13.81
N ALA A 126 15.29 3.65 -14.79
CA ALA A 126 14.62 4.65 -15.62
C ALA A 126 13.45 4.06 -16.43
N ALA A 127 13.61 2.85 -16.97
CA ALA A 127 12.55 2.16 -17.71
C ALA A 127 11.37 1.81 -16.80
N ILE A 128 11.63 1.28 -15.60
CA ILE A 128 10.58 0.96 -14.61
C ILE A 128 9.82 2.23 -14.22
N GLU A 129 10.53 3.31 -13.86
CA GLU A 129 9.87 4.58 -13.50
C GLU A 129 9.09 5.19 -14.68
N ALA A 130 9.61 5.08 -15.91
CA ALA A 130 8.88 5.53 -17.09
C ALA A 130 7.57 4.75 -17.30
N VAL A 131 7.60 3.42 -17.13
CA VAL A 131 6.38 2.59 -17.21
C VAL A 131 5.41 2.96 -16.10
N LYS A 132 5.86 3.11 -14.85
CA LYS A 132 4.99 3.54 -13.72
C LYS A 132 4.35 4.90 -14.00
N VAL A 133 5.11 5.86 -14.51
CA VAL A 133 4.61 7.19 -14.90
C VAL A 133 3.53 7.08 -15.96
N ILE A 134 3.75 6.30 -17.02
CA ILE A 134 2.76 6.11 -18.09
C ILE A 134 1.47 5.53 -17.52
N LEU A 135 1.56 4.49 -16.69
CA LEU A 135 0.39 3.86 -16.06
C LEU A 135 -0.36 4.86 -15.15
N ARG A 136 0.35 5.63 -14.32
CA ARG A 136 -0.26 6.66 -13.46
C ARG A 136 -0.91 7.79 -14.26
N LEU A 137 -0.30 8.22 -15.36
CA LEU A 137 -0.89 9.22 -16.25
C LEU A 137 -2.16 8.70 -16.92
N VAL A 138 -2.20 7.42 -17.32
CA VAL A 138 -3.42 6.78 -17.82
C VAL A 138 -4.51 6.77 -16.76
N LEU A 139 -4.19 6.43 -15.51
CA LEU A 139 -5.13 6.47 -14.39
C LEU A 139 -5.69 7.88 -14.17
N VAL A 140 -4.81 8.90 -14.13
CA VAL A 140 -5.22 10.30 -13.99
C VAL A 140 -6.09 10.76 -15.16
N ALA A 141 -5.74 10.41 -16.40
CA ALA A 141 -6.49 10.79 -17.58
C ALA A 141 -7.90 10.18 -17.62
N ARG A 142 -8.04 8.93 -17.16
CA ARG A 142 -9.33 8.21 -17.15
C ARG A 142 -10.23 8.60 -15.98
N THR A 143 -9.66 8.78 -14.80
CA THR A 143 -10.44 9.11 -13.59
C THR A 143 -10.64 10.62 -13.42
N ARG A 144 -9.74 11.46 -13.94
CA ARG A 144 -9.67 12.92 -13.69
C ARG A 144 -9.60 13.29 -12.20
N ARG A 145 -9.04 12.39 -11.39
CA ARG A 145 -8.91 12.47 -9.93
C ARG A 145 -7.46 12.29 -9.50
N ALA A 146 -7.18 12.67 -8.25
CA ALA A 146 -5.85 12.49 -7.68
C ALA A 146 -5.48 10.99 -7.64
N THR A 147 -4.21 10.68 -7.85
CA THR A 147 -3.68 9.32 -7.68
C THR A 147 -3.67 8.96 -6.21
N LEU A 148 -4.21 7.77 -5.92
CA LEU A 148 -4.15 7.15 -4.60
C LEU A 148 -2.98 6.19 -4.55
N THR A 149 -2.41 6.02 -3.35
CA THR A 149 -1.46 4.96 -3.08
C THR A 149 -1.94 4.19 -1.83
N PRO A 150 -2.11 2.86 -1.93
CA PRO A 150 -1.77 1.99 -3.07
C PRO A 150 -2.64 2.21 -4.32
N ALA A 151 -2.13 1.75 -5.46
CA ALA A 151 -2.79 1.93 -6.77
C ALA A 151 -3.97 0.98 -7.00
N GLY A 152 -4.09 -0.05 -6.16
CA GLY A 152 -5.14 -1.05 -6.20
C GLY A 152 -5.71 -1.33 -4.81
N PRO A 153 -6.71 -2.23 -4.74
CA PRO A 153 -7.38 -2.55 -3.49
C PRO A 153 -6.41 -3.21 -2.51
N GLU A 154 -6.58 -2.88 -1.24
CA GLU A 154 -5.88 -3.54 -0.14
C GLU A 154 -6.67 -4.75 0.35
N ARG A 155 -6.00 -5.70 0.99
CA ARG A 155 -6.67 -6.82 1.64
C ARG A 155 -7.44 -6.32 2.86
N ASP A 156 -8.76 -6.26 2.75
CA ASP A 156 -9.66 -5.90 3.85
C ASP A 156 -10.51 -7.07 4.36
N ILE A 157 -10.48 -8.22 3.66
CA ILE A 157 -11.24 -9.41 4.06
C ILE A 157 -10.49 -10.14 5.16
N ASP A 158 -11.13 -10.24 6.32
CA ASP A 158 -10.65 -11.10 7.40
C ASP A 158 -10.87 -12.58 7.00
N PRO A 159 -9.80 -13.38 6.87
CA PRO A 159 -9.92 -14.79 6.53
C PRO A 159 -10.75 -15.59 7.54
N GLN A 160 -10.93 -15.08 8.77
CA GLN A 160 -11.78 -15.71 9.78
C GLN A 160 -13.27 -15.65 9.43
N LEU A 161 -13.70 -14.68 8.61
CA LEU A 161 -15.11 -14.54 8.19
C LEU A 161 -15.58 -15.73 7.35
N LEU A 162 -14.71 -16.35 6.56
CA LEU A 162 -15.05 -17.55 5.79
C LEU A 162 -15.26 -18.78 6.67
N GLY A 163 -14.56 -18.87 7.81
CA GLY A 163 -14.69 -19.98 8.76
C GLY A 163 -15.85 -19.80 9.76
N SER A 164 -16.36 -18.58 9.92
CA SER A 164 -17.31 -18.20 10.98
C SER A 164 -18.65 -17.65 10.48
N ALA A 165 -18.91 -17.69 9.17
CA ALA A 165 -19.90 -16.89 8.45
C ALA A 165 -21.36 -16.90 8.95
N PRO A 166 -21.83 -17.83 9.81
CA PRO A 166 -23.11 -17.60 10.52
C PRO A 166 -23.11 -17.92 12.02
N LEU A 167 -21.98 -18.26 12.66
CA LEU A 167 -21.99 -18.80 14.04
C LEU A 167 -21.58 -17.80 15.13
N ALA A 168 -20.79 -16.77 14.83
CA ALA A 168 -20.33 -15.83 15.88
C ALA A 168 -21.38 -14.76 16.23
N VAL A 169 -22.01 -14.15 15.24
CA VAL A 169 -23.09 -13.15 15.47
C VAL A 169 -24.36 -13.80 16.05
N ALA A 170 -24.58 -15.08 15.77
CA ALA A 170 -25.69 -15.85 16.34
C ALA A 170 -25.41 -16.31 17.79
N ARG A 171 -24.15 -16.42 18.22
CA ARG A 171 -23.76 -16.90 19.56
C ARG A 171 -23.70 -15.80 20.62
N ASP A 172 -23.32 -14.58 20.25
CA ASP A 172 -23.31 -13.44 21.20
C ASP A 172 -24.64 -12.69 21.29
N ALA A 173 -25.62 -13.06 20.45
CA ALA A 173 -26.93 -12.41 20.41
C ALA A 173 -28.07 -13.27 20.97
N THR A 174 -27.78 -14.28 21.80
CA THR A 174 -28.81 -15.03 22.54
C THR A 174 -28.85 -14.57 23.99
N ASP A 175 -30.02 -14.17 24.48
CA ASP A 175 -30.23 -14.01 25.93
C ASP A 175 -30.12 -15.35 26.66
N GLU A 176 -29.98 -15.33 27.98
CA GLU A 176 -29.99 -16.53 28.85
C GLU A 176 -31.26 -17.40 28.68
N THR A 177 -32.30 -16.87 28.03
CA THR A 177 -33.56 -17.53 27.66
C THR A 177 -33.61 -18.07 26.22
N GLY A 178 -32.53 -17.96 25.43
CA GLY A 178 -32.43 -18.54 24.08
C GLY A 178 -33.08 -17.73 22.96
N ASN A 179 -33.57 -16.52 23.23
CA ASN A 179 -34.12 -15.63 22.20
C ASN A 179 -33.02 -14.77 21.55
N SER A 180 -33.09 -14.61 20.23
CA SER A 180 -32.15 -13.75 19.48
C SER A 180 -32.45 -12.27 19.74
N LYS A 181 -31.49 -11.52 20.30
CA LYS A 181 -31.54 -10.06 20.46
C LYS A 181 -31.58 -9.32 19.12
N LEU A 182 -31.33 -10.00 18.01
CA LEU A 182 -31.31 -9.39 16.68
C LEU A 182 -32.73 -9.01 16.21
N TYR A 183 -32.95 -7.72 15.94
CA TYR A 183 -34.20 -7.21 15.39
C TYR A 183 -34.30 -7.52 13.90
N ARG A 184 -35.28 -8.33 13.50
CA ARG A 184 -35.58 -8.58 12.08
C ARG A 184 -36.67 -7.61 11.60
N GLY A 185 -36.35 -6.80 10.60
CA GLY A 185 -37.32 -5.92 9.94
C GLY A 185 -38.41 -6.73 9.24
N THR A 186 -39.68 -6.47 9.58
CA THR A 186 -40.84 -7.24 9.10
C THR A 186 -41.08 -7.14 7.59
N ARG A 187 -40.73 -6.02 6.96
CA ARG A 187 -40.91 -5.79 5.50
C ARG A 187 -39.69 -6.12 4.66
N THR A 188 -38.50 -5.96 5.22
CA THR A 188 -37.24 -6.09 4.47
C THR A 188 -36.52 -7.40 4.76
N GLY A 189 -36.87 -8.12 5.83
CA GLY A 189 -36.18 -9.33 6.28
C GLY A 189 -34.78 -9.08 6.82
N VAL A 190 -34.31 -7.83 6.81
CA VAL A 190 -32.97 -7.44 7.26
C VAL A 190 -32.89 -7.54 8.77
N VAL A 191 -31.82 -8.16 9.25
CA VAL A 191 -31.56 -8.40 10.66
C VAL A 191 -30.58 -7.36 11.18
N PHE A 192 -30.93 -6.66 12.26
CA PHE A 192 -30.14 -5.60 12.90
C PHE A 192 -29.81 -5.97 14.33
N ALA A 193 -28.59 -5.66 14.79
CA ALA A 193 -28.27 -5.69 16.21
C ALA A 193 -28.89 -4.45 16.90
N PRO A 194 -29.58 -4.58 18.05
CA PRO A 194 -30.07 -3.45 18.83
C PRO A 194 -28.92 -2.57 19.31
N LEU A 195 -29.16 -1.27 19.41
CA LEU A 195 -28.19 -0.30 19.95
C LEU A 195 -27.77 -0.62 21.38
N GLU A 196 -28.62 -1.32 22.15
CA GLU A 196 -28.35 -1.76 23.53
C GLU A 196 -27.23 -2.80 23.64
N VAL A 197 -26.96 -3.54 22.56
CA VAL A 197 -25.89 -4.56 22.49
C VAL A 197 -24.54 -3.93 22.13
N LEU A 198 -24.55 -2.70 21.62
CA LEU A 198 -23.33 -1.98 21.22
C LEU A 198 -22.95 -1.02 22.37
N GLU A 199 -21.88 -1.30 23.11
CA GLU A 199 -21.37 -0.39 24.14
C GLU A 199 -20.90 0.95 23.52
N GLY A 200 -21.02 2.07 24.25
CA GLY A 200 -21.03 3.43 23.67
C GLY A 200 -19.89 3.84 22.72
N GLU A 201 -18.65 3.37 22.93
CA GLU A 201 -17.53 3.66 22.01
C GLU A 201 -17.71 2.92 20.66
N SER A 202 -18.31 1.73 20.69
CA SER A 202 -18.65 0.94 19.50
C SER A 202 -19.82 1.54 18.72
N VAL A 203 -20.80 2.14 19.41
CA VAL A 203 -21.93 2.86 18.78
C VAL A 203 -21.44 4.07 18.02
N THR A 204 -20.60 4.89 18.65
CA THR A 204 -20.08 6.11 18.01
C THR A 204 -19.25 5.76 16.78
N ARG A 205 -18.37 4.75 16.87
CA ARG A 205 -17.63 4.22 15.71
C ARG A 205 -18.55 3.65 14.63
N PHE A 206 -19.59 2.89 15.01
CA PHE A 206 -20.55 2.32 14.08
C PHE A 206 -21.32 3.41 13.33
N LEU A 207 -21.88 4.38 14.05
CA LEU A 207 -22.62 5.51 13.48
C LEU A 207 -21.71 6.38 12.61
N THR A 208 -20.48 6.65 13.03
CA THR A 208 -19.50 7.41 12.24
C THR A 208 -19.12 6.66 10.96
N SER A 209 -18.91 5.34 11.03
CA SER A 209 -18.59 4.54 9.84
C SER A 209 -19.74 4.52 8.83
N LYS A 210 -20.99 4.54 9.32
CA LYS A 210 -22.19 4.53 8.48
C LYS A 210 -22.51 5.93 7.94
N SER A 211 -22.28 6.98 8.74
CA SER A 211 -22.47 8.36 8.31
C SER A 211 -21.48 8.78 7.22
N VAL A 212 -20.21 8.37 7.32
CA VAL A 212 -19.20 8.65 6.29
C VAL A 212 -19.55 7.98 4.96
N ARG A 213 -20.10 6.75 4.96
CA ARG A 213 -20.52 6.08 3.73
C ARG A 213 -21.76 6.72 3.11
N ASN A 214 -22.73 7.10 3.94
CA ASN A 214 -23.97 7.72 3.48
C ASN A 214 -23.81 9.20 3.10
N ALA A 215 -22.69 9.84 3.47
CA ALA A 215 -22.38 11.21 3.10
C ALA A 215 -22.11 11.39 1.59
N TYR A 216 -21.79 10.31 0.87
CA TYR A 216 -21.48 10.34 -0.56
C TYR A 216 -22.55 9.61 -1.37
N LYS A 217 -23.01 10.23 -2.46
CA LYS A 217 -24.06 9.66 -3.34
C LYS A 217 -23.51 8.54 -4.21
N SER A 218 -22.25 8.67 -4.64
CA SER A 218 -21.52 7.67 -5.43
C SER A 218 -20.16 7.37 -4.80
N PRO A 219 -19.61 6.15 -4.94
CA PRO A 219 -18.22 5.86 -4.57
C PRO A 219 -17.22 6.71 -5.33
N ALA A 220 -17.61 7.23 -6.50
CA ALA A 220 -16.84 8.27 -7.16
C ALA A 220 -16.74 9.51 -6.26
N ASP A 221 -17.75 9.98 -5.57
CA ASP A 221 -17.66 11.26 -4.84
C ASP A 221 -16.68 11.23 -3.64
N LEU A 222 -16.11 10.07 -3.32
CA LEU A 222 -15.01 9.90 -2.35
C LEU A 222 -13.72 10.63 -2.73
N LEU A 223 -13.55 11.04 -3.99
CA LEU A 223 -12.49 11.96 -4.41
C LEU A 223 -13.10 13.10 -5.21
N ALA A 224 -12.63 14.33 -4.99
CA ALA A 224 -13.10 15.45 -5.78
C ALA A 224 -12.49 15.42 -7.18
N PRO A 225 -13.24 15.80 -8.23
CA PRO A 225 -12.66 16.02 -9.55
C PRO A 225 -11.63 17.15 -9.48
N MET A 226 -10.50 16.99 -10.18
CA MET A 226 -9.40 17.95 -10.10
C MET A 226 -9.67 19.21 -10.93
N ALA A 227 -9.51 20.38 -10.31
CA ALA A 227 -9.39 21.66 -11.02
C ALA A 227 -8.04 21.74 -11.78
N ARG A 228 -7.95 22.62 -12.78
CA ARG A 228 -6.76 22.75 -13.67
C ARG A 228 -5.43 22.88 -12.90
N SER A 229 -5.40 23.69 -11.83
CA SER A 229 -4.19 23.86 -11.00
C SER A 229 -3.78 22.58 -10.27
N ARG A 230 -4.77 21.82 -9.77
CA ARG A 230 -4.55 20.55 -9.08
C ARG A 230 -4.11 19.46 -10.06
N THR A 231 -4.61 19.50 -11.29
CA THR A 231 -4.13 18.62 -12.38
C THR A 231 -2.64 18.81 -12.64
N VAL A 232 -2.15 20.05 -12.70
CA VAL A 232 -0.70 20.32 -12.87
C VAL A 232 0.10 19.76 -11.69
N GLY A 233 -0.36 20.00 -10.46
CA GLY A 233 0.27 19.44 -9.26
C GLY A 233 0.32 17.92 -9.29
N GLU A 234 -0.75 17.28 -9.76
CA GLU A 234 -0.83 15.82 -9.88
C GLU A 234 0.10 15.27 -10.96
N VAL A 235 0.18 15.92 -12.11
CA VAL A 235 1.11 15.53 -13.18
C VAL A 235 2.56 15.66 -12.71
N LEU A 236 2.90 16.74 -11.99
CA LEU A 236 4.22 16.91 -11.38
C LEU A 236 4.52 15.82 -10.34
N TYR A 237 3.53 15.46 -9.52
CA TYR A 237 3.66 14.37 -8.54
C TYR A 237 4.03 13.05 -9.23
N VAL A 238 3.30 12.73 -10.30
CA VAL A 238 3.49 11.50 -11.06
C VAL A 238 4.86 11.49 -11.75
N LEU A 239 5.29 12.62 -12.34
CA LEU A 239 6.56 12.73 -13.07
C LEU A 239 7.80 12.78 -12.17
N ARG A 240 7.65 13.14 -10.89
CA ARG A 240 8.75 13.35 -9.93
C ARG A 240 9.81 12.23 -9.96
N PRO A 241 9.46 10.93 -9.83
CA PRO A 241 10.49 9.88 -9.77
C PRO A 241 11.31 9.77 -11.06
N LEU A 242 10.66 9.94 -12.21
CA LEU A 242 11.32 9.91 -13.51
C LEU A 242 12.23 11.12 -13.73
N ILE A 243 11.76 12.33 -13.39
CA ILE A 243 12.58 13.55 -13.44
C ILE A 243 13.87 13.33 -12.63
N TYR A 244 13.74 12.79 -11.41
CA TYR A 244 14.90 12.53 -10.59
C TYR A 244 15.87 11.52 -11.19
N VAL A 245 15.38 10.37 -11.65
CA VAL A 245 16.26 9.33 -12.20
C VAL A 245 16.99 9.86 -13.44
N MET A 246 16.32 10.65 -14.28
CA MET A 246 16.97 11.30 -15.43
C MET A 246 18.03 12.32 -15.00
N LEU A 247 17.80 13.08 -13.93
CA LEU A 247 18.79 14.00 -13.40
C LEU A 247 19.98 13.27 -12.75
N ILE A 248 19.75 12.15 -12.07
CA ILE A 248 20.84 11.27 -11.58
C ILE A 248 21.68 10.80 -12.77
N ARG A 249 21.07 10.38 -13.86
CA ARG A 249 21.81 9.89 -15.04
C ARG A 249 22.74 10.95 -15.62
N ARG A 250 22.35 12.22 -15.54
CA ARG A 250 23.11 13.35 -16.08
C ARG A 250 24.17 13.88 -15.12
N PHE A 251 23.81 14.11 -13.86
CA PHE A 251 24.65 14.81 -12.87
C PHE A 251 25.29 13.88 -11.84
N GLY A 252 24.91 12.61 -11.82
CA GLY A 252 25.36 11.62 -10.84
C GLY A 252 24.55 11.66 -9.53
N ARG A 253 24.63 10.57 -8.77
CA ARG A 253 23.84 10.38 -7.54
C ARG A 253 24.29 11.27 -6.37
N LYS A 254 25.57 11.61 -6.30
CA LYS A 254 26.14 12.44 -5.23
C LYS A 254 25.96 13.95 -5.45
N SER A 255 25.34 14.35 -6.56
CA SER A 255 25.11 15.76 -6.87
C SER A 255 23.90 16.28 -6.10
N TRP A 256 23.99 17.54 -5.64
CA TRP A 256 22.87 18.26 -5.01
C TRP A 256 21.79 18.69 -6.02
N ILE A 257 22.13 18.74 -7.31
CA ILE A 257 21.22 19.16 -8.38
C ILE A 257 19.99 18.25 -8.49
N PRO A 258 20.12 16.92 -8.71
CA PRO A 258 18.96 16.02 -8.79
C PRO A 258 18.13 16.03 -7.50
N PHE A 259 18.79 16.11 -6.34
CA PHE A 259 18.14 16.17 -5.04
C PHE A 259 17.26 17.41 -4.90
N ALA A 260 17.84 18.61 -5.08
CA ALA A 260 17.12 19.87 -4.93
C ALA A 260 16.00 20.02 -5.98
N ALA A 261 16.25 19.61 -7.22
CA ALA A 261 15.23 19.64 -8.27
C ALA A 261 14.04 18.73 -7.93
N SER A 262 14.28 17.49 -7.49
CA SER A 262 13.20 16.58 -7.06
C SER A 262 12.40 17.15 -5.90
N LEU A 263 13.09 17.72 -4.89
CA LEU A 263 12.46 18.32 -3.72
C LEU A 263 11.58 19.52 -4.10
N VAL A 264 12.06 20.38 -5.00
CA VAL A 264 11.29 21.53 -5.50
C VAL A 264 10.06 21.07 -6.29
N VAL A 265 10.19 20.09 -7.19
CA VAL A 265 9.05 19.54 -7.93
C VAL A 265 8.00 18.97 -6.98
N GLU A 266 8.43 18.25 -5.94
CA GLU A 266 7.54 17.69 -4.93
C GLU A 266 6.88 18.75 -4.06
N ALA A 267 7.62 19.77 -3.62
CA ALA A 267 7.07 20.88 -2.85
C ALA A 267 6.01 21.65 -3.66
N ILE A 268 6.28 21.94 -4.93
CA ILE A 268 5.30 22.59 -5.82
C ILE A 268 4.07 21.71 -6.00
N SER A 269 4.26 20.41 -6.24
CA SER A 269 3.16 19.45 -6.36
C SER A 269 2.30 19.38 -5.10
N TYR A 270 2.93 19.31 -3.92
CA TYR A 270 2.28 19.26 -2.62
C TYR A 270 1.46 20.52 -2.34
N LEU A 271 2.03 21.70 -2.59
CA LEU A 271 1.35 22.99 -2.41
C LEU A 271 0.16 23.15 -3.37
N LEU A 272 0.29 22.71 -4.62
CA LEU A 272 -0.81 22.72 -5.58
C LEU A 272 -1.93 21.74 -5.20
N ALA A 273 -1.59 20.60 -4.59
CA ALA A 273 -2.57 19.64 -4.08
C ALA A 273 -3.32 20.16 -2.84
N ALA A 274 -2.65 20.93 -1.98
CA ALA A 274 -3.25 21.55 -0.80
C ALA A 274 -4.20 22.71 -1.14
N ARG A 275 -4.05 23.32 -2.34
CA ARG A 275 -4.85 24.47 -2.76
C ARG A 275 -6.34 24.07 -2.86
N ASN A 276 -7.17 24.74 -2.06
CA ASN A 276 -8.62 24.51 -1.92
C ASN A 276 -9.03 23.22 -1.18
N MET A 277 -8.08 22.49 -0.59
CA MET A 277 -8.34 21.26 0.18
C MET A 277 -9.20 21.54 1.43
N THR A 278 -8.97 22.66 2.11
CA THR A 278 -9.55 22.98 3.43
C THR A 278 -11.07 23.10 3.49
N ARG A 279 -11.77 23.23 2.34
CA ARG A 279 -13.23 23.41 2.31
C ARG A 279 -14.00 22.16 1.84
N THR A 280 -13.35 21.24 1.14
CA THR A 280 -14.04 20.13 0.45
C THR A 280 -13.29 18.81 0.51
N ALA A 281 -12.26 18.69 1.36
CA ALA A 281 -11.45 17.48 1.40
C ALA A 281 -12.20 16.28 1.96
N THR A 282 -12.31 15.25 1.12
CA THR A 282 -12.80 13.94 1.54
C THR A 282 -11.75 13.25 2.43
N PRO A 283 -12.12 12.25 3.26
CA PRO A 283 -11.15 11.57 4.13
C PRO A 283 -10.01 10.93 3.32
N LEU A 284 -10.31 10.33 2.16
CA LEU A 284 -9.28 9.76 1.28
C LEU A 284 -8.29 10.80 0.76
N GLU A 285 -8.75 12.01 0.47
CA GLU A 285 -7.87 13.11 0.05
C GLU A 285 -6.96 13.58 1.19
N GLN A 286 -7.48 13.65 2.41
CA GLN A 286 -6.70 14.02 3.59
C GLN A 286 -5.63 12.97 3.90
N ASP A 287 -5.99 11.69 3.85
CA ASP A 287 -5.08 10.58 4.08
C ASP A 287 -3.94 10.56 3.05
N GLU A 288 -4.27 10.69 1.75
CA GLU A 288 -3.24 10.76 0.71
C GLU A 288 -2.37 12.02 0.86
N HIS A 289 -2.94 13.17 1.23
CA HIS A 289 -2.15 14.39 1.44
C HIS A 289 -1.18 14.25 2.61
N ARG A 290 -1.63 13.66 3.73
CA ARG A 290 -0.78 13.34 4.88
C ARG A 290 0.31 12.34 4.50
N ARG A 291 -0.02 11.32 3.70
CA ARG A 291 0.96 10.36 3.17
C ARG A 291 2.05 11.04 2.34
N ARG A 292 1.65 11.94 1.42
CA ARG A 292 2.60 12.76 0.63
C ARG A 292 3.49 13.62 1.51
N ALA A 293 3.00 14.09 2.66
CA ALA A 293 3.83 14.80 3.64
C ALA A 293 4.91 13.89 4.25
N TYR A 294 4.58 12.64 4.57
CA TYR A 294 5.58 11.67 5.06
C TYR A 294 6.59 11.26 3.98
N THR A 295 6.27 11.39 2.70
CA THR A 295 7.22 11.11 1.61
C THR A 295 8.45 12.03 1.66
N PHE A 296 8.31 13.26 2.18
CA PHE A 296 9.46 14.14 2.39
C PHE A 296 10.51 13.56 3.35
N LEU A 297 10.12 12.70 4.29
CA LEU A 297 11.06 12.05 5.21
C LEU A 297 12.04 11.13 4.46
N PHE A 298 11.64 10.54 3.34
CA PHE A 298 12.54 9.71 2.52
C PHE A 298 13.69 10.51 1.88
N TYR A 299 13.60 11.84 1.78
CA TYR A 299 14.74 12.65 1.34
C TYR A 299 15.90 12.63 2.33
N LEU A 300 15.64 12.35 3.61
CA LEU A 300 16.71 12.15 4.60
C LEU A 300 17.55 10.91 4.27
N LEU A 301 16.96 9.90 3.65
CA LEU A 301 17.62 8.64 3.27
C LEU A 301 18.30 8.70 1.89
N ARG A 302 18.24 9.85 1.22
CA ARG A 302 18.68 10.01 -0.17
C ARG A 302 19.99 10.78 -0.26
N SER A 303 20.92 10.29 -1.07
CA SER A 303 22.14 11.06 -1.41
C SER A 303 21.76 12.37 -2.14
N PRO A 304 22.47 13.48 -1.88
CA PRO A 304 23.66 13.62 -1.04
C PRO A 304 23.38 13.91 0.45
N LEU A 305 22.14 14.25 0.83
CA LEU A 305 21.81 14.60 2.22
C LEU A 305 22.09 13.44 3.18
N TYR A 306 21.77 12.22 2.76
CA TYR A 306 22.08 11.01 3.51
C TYR A 306 23.57 10.87 3.81
N ASP A 307 24.41 11.02 2.78
CA ASP A 307 25.86 10.85 2.91
C ASP A 307 26.49 11.94 3.79
N ALA A 308 25.92 13.15 3.77
CA ALA A 308 26.45 14.30 4.50
C ALA A 308 26.01 14.38 5.97
N VAL A 309 24.78 13.95 6.28
CA VAL A 309 24.17 14.15 7.61
C VAL A 309 23.65 12.84 8.17
N THR A 310 22.68 12.22 7.49
CA THR A 310 21.91 11.10 8.05
C THR A 310 22.78 9.89 8.39
N LYS A 311 23.77 9.58 7.54
CA LYS A 311 24.69 8.46 7.74
C LYS A 311 25.47 8.60 9.06
N GLY A 312 26.05 9.76 9.32
CA GLY A 312 26.82 9.99 10.56
C GLY A 312 25.93 9.92 11.81
N VAL A 313 24.70 10.40 11.73
CA VAL A 313 23.71 10.29 12.82
C VAL A 313 23.35 8.82 13.06
N LEU A 314 23.13 8.05 12.00
CA LEU A 314 22.80 6.63 12.07
C LEU A 314 23.95 5.80 12.66
N ASP A 315 25.17 6.06 12.20
CA ASP A 315 26.37 5.38 12.68
C ASP A 315 26.60 5.66 14.17
N SER A 316 26.40 6.92 14.60
CA SER A 316 26.48 7.33 16.01
C SER A 316 25.41 6.67 16.87
N PHE A 317 24.19 6.57 16.34
CA PHE A 317 23.07 5.88 16.99
C PHE A 317 23.37 4.38 17.17
N CYS A 318 23.83 3.71 16.11
CA CYS A 318 24.22 2.31 16.16
C CYS A 318 25.35 2.06 17.15
N ALA A 319 26.38 2.91 17.16
CA ALA A 319 27.47 2.84 18.13
C ALA A 319 26.98 3.02 19.58
N SER A 320 26.06 3.96 19.82
CA SER A 320 25.48 4.17 21.15
C SER A 320 24.61 3.00 21.61
N MET A 321 23.95 2.29 20.69
CA MET A 321 23.07 1.17 21.00
C MET A 321 23.79 -0.18 21.10
N ALA A 322 24.97 -0.31 20.49
CA ALA A 322 25.76 -1.55 20.49
C ALA A 322 26.09 -2.05 21.91
N ASN A 323 26.25 -1.13 22.87
CA ASN A 323 26.61 -1.45 24.25
C ASN A 323 25.45 -1.92 25.14
N LYS A 324 24.21 -1.96 24.62
CA LYS A 324 23.01 -2.33 25.39
C LYS A 324 22.39 -3.62 24.80
N PRO A 325 22.15 -4.69 25.59
CA PRO A 325 21.86 -6.02 25.06
C PRO A 325 20.60 -6.10 24.19
N ILE A 326 19.51 -5.41 24.59
CA ILE A 326 18.26 -5.39 23.82
C ILE A 326 18.37 -4.44 22.61
N LEU A 327 19.00 -3.29 22.80
CA LEU A 327 19.10 -2.26 21.76
C LEU A 327 20.13 -2.62 20.67
N ARG A 328 21.07 -3.53 20.96
CA ARG A 328 22.00 -4.09 19.98
C ARG A 328 21.27 -4.78 18.82
N LEU A 329 20.10 -5.39 19.07
CA LEU A 329 19.29 -6.00 18.01
C LEU A 329 18.86 -4.97 16.96
N PHE A 330 18.38 -3.81 17.41
CA PHE A 330 17.98 -2.72 16.52
C PHE A 330 19.18 -2.11 15.79
N ALA A 331 20.31 -1.91 16.48
CA ALA A 331 21.54 -1.44 15.84
C ALA A 331 22.01 -2.37 14.72
N ASN A 332 21.98 -3.68 14.95
CA ASN A 332 22.37 -4.67 13.95
C ASN A 332 21.44 -4.65 12.73
N ILE A 333 20.12 -4.60 12.94
CA ILE A 333 19.15 -4.52 11.84
C ILE A 333 19.43 -3.26 11.01
N VAL A 334 19.62 -2.11 11.65
CA VAL A 334 19.90 -0.85 10.93
C VAL A 334 21.19 -0.97 10.11
N GLN A 335 22.25 -1.56 10.67
CA GLN A 335 23.51 -1.79 9.95
C GLN A 335 23.35 -2.73 8.75
N ASP A 336 22.54 -3.79 8.89
CA ASP A 336 22.26 -4.74 7.81
C ASP A 336 21.49 -4.08 6.64
N TYR A 337 20.63 -3.10 6.94
CA TYR A 337 19.85 -2.37 5.92
C TYR A 337 20.57 -1.17 5.29
N GLN A 338 21.57 -0.60 5.96
CA GLN A 338 22.36 0.51 5.46
C GLN A 338 22.93 0.30 4.03
N PRO A 339 23.56 -0.85 3.68
CA PRO A 339 24.02 -1.09 2.32
C PRO A 339 22.89 -1.19 1.30
N LEU A 340 21.68 -1.59 1.71
CA LEU A 340 20.50 -1.65 0.83
C LEU A 340 20.01 -0.24 0.50
N TRP A 341 19.89 0.65 1.49
CA TRP A 341 19.54 2.06 1.24
C TRP A 341 20.58 2.77 0.38
N GLU A 342 21.85 2.41 0.56
CA GLU A 342 22.96 2.95 -0.21
C GLU A 342 23.09 2.36 -1.61
N SER A 343 22.53 1.19 -1.91
CA SER A 343 22.69 0.56 -3.21
C SER A 343 21.40 0.57 -4.03
N VAL A 344 20.22 0.43 -3.42
CA VAL A 344 18.94 0.25 -4.10
C VAL A 344 18.11 1.54 -4.05
N TYR A 345 17.74 2.06 -5.21
CA TYR A 345 16.98 3.29 -5.39
C TYR A 345 15.54 3.14 -4.89
N PHE A 346 14.84 2.04 -5.19
CA PHE A 346 13.43 1.90 -4.83
C PHE A 346 13.16 1.88 -3.32
N TYR A 347 14.16 1.55 -2.50
CA TYR A 347 14.06 1.65 -1.03
C TYR A 347 14.02 3.09 -0.50
N THR A 348 14.54 4.05 -1.27
CA THR A 348 14.68 5.47 -0.86
C THR A 348 13.85 6.42 -1.71
N SER A 349 13.19 5.93 -2.77
CA SER A 349 12.46 6.75 -3.73
C SER A 349 11.07 7.18 -3.27
N GLY A 350 10.49 6.51 -2.25
CA GLY A 350 9.15 6.80 -1.73
C GLY A 350 8.08 6.88 -2.83
N SER A 351 8.19 6.00 -3.84
CA SER A 351 7.54 6.14 -5.16
C SER A 351 6.47 5.11 -5.44
#